data_AF-A0A5E5ABH2-F1
#
_entry.id   AF-A0A5E5ABH2-F1
#
_cell.length_a   1.000
_cell.length_b   1.000
_cell.length_c   1.000
_cell.angle_alpha   90.00
_cell.angle_beta   90.00
_cell.angle_gamma   90.00
#
_symmetry.space_group_name_H-M   'P 1'
#
loop_
_entity.id
_entity.type
_entity.pdbx_description
1 polymer ?
#
loop_
_entity_poly.entity_id
_entity_poly.type
_entity_poly.pdbx_seq_one_letter_code
_entity_poly.pdbx_strand_id
1 'polypeptide(L)'
;MNTTKNLRLGPLPKLESTKLTFACPAGLKADLDRYAALHAQTYGEAVDAATLIPHMLEAFMAGDRGFRRKAQKSPPSPAPT
;
A
#
# COMPACT_ATOMS: atom_id res chain seq x y z
N MET A 1 19.96 -35.41 -22.72
CA MET A 1 20.23 -35.50 -21.27
C MET A 1 20.15 -34.08 -20.71
N ASN A 2 18.96 -33.64 -20.29
CA ASN A 2 18.73 -32.23 -19.93
C ASN A 2 18.47 -32.20 -18.43
N THR A 3 19.47 -31.73 -17.68
CA THR A 3 19.51 -31.75 -16.23
C THR A 3 18.40 -30.87 -15.66
N THR A 4 17.52 -31.53 -14.92
CA THR A 4 16.41 -30.96 -14.15
C THR A 4 16.94 -30.00 -13.08
N LYS A 5 16.88 -28.69 -13.37
CA LYS A 5 17.06 -27.65 -12.35
C LYS A 5 15.80 -27.58 -11.47
N ASN A 6 15.64 -28.57 -10.60
CA ASN A 6 14.62 -28.59 -9.54
C ASN A 6 15.04 -27.62 -8.41
N LEU A 7 14.79 -26.32 -8.60
CA LEU A 7 14.69 -25.40 -7.48
C LEU A 7 13.25 -25.47 -6.96
N ARG A 8 13.08 -25.90 -5.70
CA ARG A 8 11.77 -25.97 -5.01
C ARG A 8 11.15 -24.59 -4.73
N LEU A 9 11.94 -23.53 -4.91
CA LEU A 9 11.43 -22.16 -5.00
C LEU A 9 11.32 -21.79 -6.48
N GLY A 10 10.09 -21.55 -6.93
CA GLY A 10 9.85 -20.79 -8.15
C GLY A 10 10.44 -19.37 -8.02
N PRO A 11 10.47 -18.58 -9.11
CA PRO A 11 10.93 -17.19 -9.05
C PRO A 11 10.21 -16.46 -7.91
N LEU A 12 11.00 -15.80 -7.04
CA LEU A 12 10.47 -15.05 -5.92
C LEU A 12 9.49 -13.98 -6.43
N PRO A 13 8.36 -13.75 -5.72
CA PRO A 13 7.45 -12.68 -6.10
C PRO A 13 8.22 -11.36 -6.11
N LYS A 14 8.15 -10.64 -7.23
CA LYS A 14 8.74 -9.31 -7.32
C LYS A 14 7.96 -8.41 -6.38
N LEU A 15 8.66 -7.79 -5.44
CA LEU A 15 8.11 -6.73 -4.62
C LEU A 15 8.01 -5.48 -5.49
N GLU A 16 6.93 -5.39 -6.26
CA GLU A 16 6.65 -4.24 -7.12
C GLU A 16 6.22 -3.07 -6.23
N SER A 17 7.07 -2.06 -6.11
CA SER A 17 6.74 -0.79 -5.45
C SER A 17 6.56 0.28 -6.51
N THR A 18 5.39 0.95 -6.49
CA THR A 18 5.10 2.04 -7.44
C THR A 18 5.26 3.37 -6.73
N LYS A 19 6.18 4.21 -7.21
CA LYS A 19 6.34 5.58 -6.71
C LYS A 19 5.28 6.48 -7.31
N LEU A 20 4.48 7.12 -6.45
CA LEU A 20 3.47 8.11 -6.83
C LEU A 20 3.91 9.50 -6.34
N THR A 21 3.78 10.50 -7.21
CA THR A 21 4.02 11.91 -6.88
C THR A 21 2.70 12.66 -7.00
N PHE A 22 2.31 13.41 -5.97
CA PHE A 22 1.12 14.25 -5.99
C PHE A 22 1.40 15.62 -5.39
N ALA A 23 0.65 16.63 -5.81
CA ALA A 23 0.68 17.95 -5.18
C ALA A 23 -0.10 17.88 -3.87
N CYS A 24 0.60 17.96 -2.74
CA CYS A 24 -0.01 18.00 -1.42
C CYS A 24 -0.34 19.46 -1.04
N PRO A 25 -1.61 19.82 -0.80
CA PRO A 25 -1.97 21.13 -0.28
C PRO A 25 -1.27 21.40 1.05
N ALA A 26 -0.86 22.65 1.29
CA ALA A 26 -0.10 23.02 2.49
C ALA A 26 -0.84 22.68 3.80
N GLY A 27 -2.17 22.87 3.85
CA GLY A 27 -2.99 22.49 5.00
C GLY A 27 -2.94 21.00 5.29
N LEU A 28 -3.07 20.16 4.25
CA LEU A 28 -2.99 18.71 4.39
C LEU A 28 -1.61 18.26 4.88
N LYS A 29 -0.53 18.87 4.38
CA LYS A 29 0.83 18.57 4.87
C LYS A 29 0.97 18.89 6.36
N ALA A 30 0.47 20.04 6.81
CA ALA A 30 0.53 20.43 8.22
C ALA A 30 -0.25 19.46 9.13
N ASP A 31 -1.42 19.01 8.69
CA ASP A 31 -2.21 18.03 9.43
C ASP A 31 -1.53 16.66 9.49
N LEU A 32 -0.90 16.21 8.40
CA LEU A 32 -0.11 14.98 8.36
C LEU A 32 1.09 15.04 9.29
N ASP A 33 1.80 16.16 9.34
CA ASP A 33 2.94 16.36 10.24
C ASP A 33 2.51 16.35 11.71
N ARG A 34 1.37 16.99 12.02
CA ARG A 34 0.80 16.96 13.36
C ARG A 34 0.41 15.54 13.76
N TYR A 35 -0.20 14.79 12.85
CA TYR A 35 -0.58 13.40 13.08
C TYR A 35 0.65 12.53 13.35
N ALA A 36 1.71 12.69 12.56
CA ALA A 36 2.98 12.02 12.74
C ALA A 36 3.61 12.32 14.12
N ALA A 37 3.60 13.59 14.55
CA ALA A 37 4.07 13.99 15.87
C ALA A 37 3.24 13.37 17.02
N LEU A 38 1.92 13.27 16.86
CA LEU A 38 1.05 12.60 17.85
C LEU A 38 1.29 11.09 17.90
N HIS A 39 1.50 10.47 16.74
CA HIS A 39 1.86 9.06 16.65
C HIS A 39 3.19 8.79 17.38
N ALA A 40 4.19 9.64 17.17
CA ALA A 40 5.47 9.53 17.85
C ALA A 40 5.38 9.69 19.37
N GLN A 41 4.52 10.61 19.84
CA GLN A 41 4.24 10.75 21.28
C GLN A 41 3.57 9.51 21.88
N THR A 42 2.73 8.83 21.10
CA THR A 42 1.95 7.67 21.57
C THR A 42 2.79 6.39 21.59
N TYR A 43 3.60 6.18 20.55
CA TYR A 43 4.34 4.93 20.34
C TYR A 43 5.85 5.05 20.60
N GLY A 44 6.34 6.25 20.90
CA GLY A 44 7.74 6.53 21.23
C GLY A 44 8.70 6.53 20.04
N GLU A 45 8.19 6.35 18.82
CA GLU A 45 8.99 6.31 17.60
C GLU A 45 8.64 7.49 16.69
N ALA A 46 9.65 8.28 16.32
CA ALA A 46 9.49 9.36 15.36
C ALA A 46 9.25 8.77 13.96
N VAL A 47 8.06 8.98 13.43
CA VAL A 47 7.65 8.48 12.12
C VAL A 47 7.37 9.68 11.21
N ASP A 48 7.80 9.65 9.94
CA ASP A 48 7.51 10.70 8.98
C ASP A 48 6.12 10.53 8.35
N ALA A 49 5.46 11.63 8.01
CA ALA A 49 4.20 11.62 7.28
C ALA A 49 4.28 10.75 6.01
N ALA A 50 5.39 10.79 5.26
CA ALA A 50 5.54 10.00 4.04
C ALA A 50 5.45 8.48 4.28
N THR A 51 5.82 8.03 5.48
CA THR A 51 5.74 6.60 5.85
C THR A 51 4.35 6.22 6.35
N LEU A 52 3.61 7.16 6.95
CA LEU A 52 2.23 6.94 7.40
C LEU A 52 1.22 6.97 6.26
N ILE A 53 1.45 7.81 5.24
CA ILE A 53 0.50 8.01 4.12
C ILE A 53 0.08 6.68 3.47
N PRO A 54 0.98 5.75 3.08
CA PRO A 54 0.58 4.47 2.49
C PRO A 54 -0.36 3.66 3.40
N HIS A 55 -0.04 3.57 4.69
CA HIS A 55 -0.86 2.84 5.67
C HIS A 55 -2.22 3.51 5.90
N MET A 56 -2.26 4.84 5.96
CA MET A 56 -3.51 5.59 6.10
C MET A 56 -4.42 5.40 4.88
N LEU A 57 -3.85 5.42 3.67
CA LEU A 57 -4.58 5.19 2.42
C LEU A 57 -5.09 3.74 2.34
N GLU A 58 -4.28 2.77 2.72
CA GLU A 58 -4.69 1.37 2.76
C GLU A 58 -5.88 1.16 3.73
N ALA A 59 -5.77 1.68 4.95
CA ALA A 59 -6.85 1.61 5.94
C ALA A 59 -8.13 2.32 5.44
N PHE A 60 -7.98 3.47 4.78
CA PHE A 60 -9.09 4.19 4.16
C PHE A 60 -9.79 3.35 3.08
N MET A 61 -9.03 2.77 2.15
CA MET A 61 -9.58 1.94 1.06
C MET A 61 -10.23 0.65 1.59
N ALA A 62 -9.66 0.04 2.63
CA ALA A 62 -10.23 -1.15 3.28
C ALA A 62 -11.52 -0.82 4.07
N GLY A 63 -11.60 0.39 4.63
CA GLY A 63 -12.75 0.91 5.38
C GLY A 63 -13.91 1.39 4.51
N ASP A 64 -13.65 1.84 3.27
CA ASP A 64 -14.68 2.34 2.37
C ASP A 64 -15.57 1.21 1.83
N ARG A 65 -16.70 1.00 2.52
CA ARG A 65 -17.71 -0.01 2.14
C ARG A 65 -18.34 0.28 0.78
N GLY A 66 -18.47 1.55 0.40
CA GLY A 66 -19.03 1.97 -0.89
C GLY A 66 -18.10 1.57 -2.03
N PHE A 67 -16.80 1.80 -1.84
CA PHE A 67 -15.75 1.33 -2.74
C PHE A 67 -15.74 -0.20 -2.85
N ARG A 68 -15.69 -0.92 -1.71
CA ARG A 68 -15.63 -2.38 -1.68
C ARG A 68 -16.81 -3.08 -2.36
N ARG A 69 -18.04 -2.58 -2.15
CA ARG A 69 -19.25 -3.12 -2.80
C ARG A 69 -19.21 -2.99 -4.33
N LYS A 70 -18.56 -1.95 -4.86
CA LYS A 70 -18.41 -1.74 -6.30
C LYS A 70 -17.22 -2.50 -6.87
N ALA A 71 -16.13 -2.63 -6.12
CA ALA A 71 -14.95 -3.40 -6.51
C ALA A 71 -15.24 -4.90 -6.71
N GLN A 72 -16.12 -5.49 -5.89
CA GLN A 72 -16.55 -6.88 -6.03
C GLN A 72 -17.39 -7.18 -7.28
N LYS A 73 -17.87 -6.15 -8.00
CA LYS A 73 -18.59 -6.32 -9.27
C LYS A 73 -17.68 -6.32 -10.50
N SER A 74 -16.36 -6.22 -10.32
CA SER A 74 -15.42 -6.37 -11.43
C SER A 74 -15.47 -7.81 -11.95
N PRO A 75 -15.59 -8.05 -13.26
CA PRO A 75 -15.67 -9.41 -13.81
C PRO A 75 -14.38 -10.19 -13.49
N PRO A 76 -14.45 -11.52 -13.32
CA PRO A 76 -13.25 -12.34 -13.12
C PRO A 76 -12.29 -12.10 -14.29
N SER A 77 -11.02 -11.82 -13.94
CA SER A 77 -9.93 -11.72 -14.92
C SER A 77 -9.94 -12.97 -15.81
N PRO A 78 -9.83 -12.85 -17.14
CA PRO A 78 -9.85 -14.00 -18.03
C PRO A 78 -8.66 -14.92 -17.69
N ALA A 79 -8.96 -16.21 -17.54
CA ALA A 79 -7.96 -17.24 -17.27
C ALA A 79 -6.90 -17.27 -18.38
N PRO A 80 -5.62 -17.55 -18.05
CA PRO A 80 -4.59 -17.71 -19.06
C PRO A 80 -4.85 -19.01 -19.85
N THR A 81 -5.11 -18.87 -21.15
CA THR A 81 -5.05 -19.96 -22.14
C THR A 81 -3.62 -20.21 -22.58
#